data_AF-A0A7W5XVB3-F1
#
_entry.id   AF-A0A7W5XVB3-F1
#
_cell.length_a   1.000
_cell.length_b   1.000
_cell.length_c   1.000
_cell.angle_alpha   90.00
_cell.angle_beta   90.00
_cell.angle_gamma   90.00
#
_symmetry.space_group_name_H-M   'P 1'
#
loop_
_entity.id
_entity.type
_entity.pdbx_description
1 polymer ?
#
loop_
_entity_poly.entity_id
_entity_poly.type
_entity_poly.pdbx_seq_one_letter_code
_entity_poly.pdbx_strand_id
1 'polypeptide(L)'
;MVKVKYLPEPGTPDDTETLNHKFSTRRATDVTDEAVLAVLRANPFFQVLDDDKGSKTSTPVPKPASTQLAAVEQEDGTFAITNGADLIKEGLTKEDADAFNALSDEDKVEYVAA
;
A
#
# COMPACT_ATOMS: atom_id res chain seq x y z
N MET A 1 22.12 12.43 0.60
CA MET A 1 21.02 13.41 0.60
C MET A 1 19.94 12.88 -0.31
N VAL A 2 18.72 12.78 0.18
CA VAL A 2 17.58 12.21 -0.53
C VAL A 2 16.52 13.30 -0.67
N LYS A 3 15.92 13.41 -1.85
CA LYS A 3 14.93 14.46 -2.13
C LYS A 3 13.57 13.99 -1.67
N VAL A 4 12.91 14.75 -0.80
CA VAL A 4 11.55 14.45 -0.37
C VAL A 4 10.60 15.51 -0.92
N LYS A 5 9.53 15.05 -1.59
CA LYS A 5 8.46 15.90 -2.10
C LYS A 5 7.26 15.80 -1.18
N TYR A 6 6.71 16.94 -0.79
CA TYR A 6 5.46 17.01 -0.04
C TYR A 6 4.24 16.97 -0.99
N LEU A 7 3.24 16.19 -0.61
CA LEU A 7 1.99 15.93 -1.32
C LEU A 7 0.83 16.19 -0.34
N PRO A 8 0.40 17.46 -0.17
CA PRO A 8 -0.71 17.79 0.71
C PRO A 8 -2.02 17.24 0.16
N GLU A 9 -2.95 16.96 1.08
CA GLU A 9 -4.33 16.67 0.70
C GLU A 9 -5.03 17.89 0.11
N PRO A 10 -6.05 17.67 -0.73
CA PRO A 10 -6.90 18.75 -1.21
C PRO A 10 -7.56 19.46 -0.02
N GLY A 11 -7.10 20.67 0.29
CA GLY A 11 -7.57 21.49 1.42
C GLY A 11 -6.51 21.83 2.47
N THR A 12 -5.30 21.26 2.37
CA THR A 12 -4.20 21.48 3.31
C THR A 12 -3.19 22.51 2.75
N PRO A 13 -2.52 23.31 3.60
CA PRO A 13 -1.49 24.26 3.15
C PRO A 13 -0.36 23.59 2.37
N ASP A 14 0.18 24.30 1.38
CA ASP A 14 1.27 23.84 0.51
C ASP A 14 2.60 23.63 1.23
N ASP A 15 2.72 24.13 2.47
CA ASP A 15 3.94 24.12 3.29
C ASP A 15 3.67 23.42 4.62
N THR A 16 4.61 22.57 5.03
CA THR A 16 4.55 21.86 6.31
C THR A 16 5.93 21.80 6.95
N GLU A 17 5.97 21.83 8.28
CA GLU A 17 7.19 21.68 9.06
C GLU A 17 7.08 20.42 9.90
N THR A 18 7.93 19.43 9.62
CA THR A 18 7.96 18.16 10.35
C THR A 18 9.40 17.75 10.58
N LEU A 19 9.70 17.13 11.72
CA LEU A 19 11.02 16.56 12.00
C LEU A 19 12.16 17.59 11.83
N ASN A 20 11.88 18.86 12.17
CA ASN A 20 12.79 20.00 12.03
C ASN A 20 13.19 20.34 10.57
N HIS A 21 12.41 19.86 9.60
CA HIS A 21 12.54 20.18 8.18
C HIS A 21 11.28 20.86 7.66
N LYS A 22 11.48 21.93 6.87
CA LYS A 22 10.41 22.57 6.11
C LYS A 22 10.27 21.91 4.76
N PHE A 23 9.07 21.45 4.45
CA PHE A 23 8.71 20.85 3.18
C PHE A 23 7.67 21.70 2.48
N SER A 24 7.81 21.80 1.16
CA SER A 24 6.90 22.56 0.32
C SER A 24 6.45 21.70 -0.85
N THR A 25 5.20 21.84 -1.25
CA THR A 25 4.64 21.12 -2.42
C THR A 25 5.33 21.53 -3.72
N ARG A 26 5.80 22.77 -3.77
CA ARG A 26 6.47 23.37 -4.94
C ARG A 26 7.93 22.97 -5.10
N ARG A 27 8.58 22.43 -4.04
CA ARG A 27 10.01 22.09 -4.07
C ARG A 27 10.31 20.84 -3.26
N ALA A 28 11.09 19.93 -3.83
CA ALA A 28 11.64 18.83 -3.05
C ALA A 28 12.68 19.37 -2.05
N THR A 29 12.63 18.87 -0.83
CA THR A 29 13.56 19.19 0.26
C THR A 29 14.60 18.07 0.37
N ASP A 30 15.88 18.43 0.41
CA ASP A 30 16.95 17.46 0.64
C ASP A 30 17.01 17.09 2.13
N VAL A 31 16.81 15.82 2.43
CA VAL A 31 16.89 15.23 3.77
C VAL A 31 18.06 14.25 3.79
N THR A 32 18.90 14.34 4.81
CA THR A 32 20.06 13.45 4.99
C THR A 32 19.84 12.39 6.06
N ASP A 33 18.84 12.57 6.91
CA ASP A 33 18.61 11.74 8.09
C ASP A 33 17.74 10.53 7.74
N GLU A 34 18.29 9.32 7.87
CA GLU A 34 17.59 8.09 7.50
C GLU A 34 16.38 7.80 8.39
N ALA A 35 16.41 8.19 9.67
CA ALA A 35 15.26 8.04 10.55
C ALA A 35 14.11 8.94 10.10
N VAL A 36 14.42 10.17 9.70
CA VAL A 36 13.46 11.11 9.12
C VAL A 36 12.90 10.55 7.80
N LEU A 37 13.75 10.03 6.91
CA LEU A 37 13.32 9.42 5.64
C LEU A 37 12.40 8.22 5.86
N ALA A 38 12.68 7.37 6.85
CA ALA A 38 11.83 6.23 7.18
C ALA A 38 10.42 6.67 7.64
N VAL A 39 10.35 7.72 8.47
CA VAL A 39 9.07 8.29 8.93
C VAL A 39 8.32 8.95 7.77
N LEU A 40 9.00 9.70 6.91
CA LEU A 40 8.40 10.35 5.74
C LEU A 40 7.92 9.32 4.71
N ARG A 41 8.68 8.23 4.51
CA ARG A 41 8.30 7.12 3.61
C ARG A 41 7.05 6.37 4.10
N ALA A 42 6.85 6.29 5.42
CA ALA A 42 5.64 5.72 6.00
C ALA A 42 4.43 6.67 5.93
N ASN A 43 4.63 7.93 5.51
CA ASN A 43 3.59 8.94 5.48
C ASN A 43 3.10 9.19 4.05
N PRO A 44 1.80 9.00 3.74
CA PRO A 44 1.26 9.19 2.40
C PRO A 44 1.38 10.62 1.86
N PHE A 45 1.60 11.61 2.73
CA PHE A 45 1.80 13.00 2.33
C PHE A 45 3.23 13.31 1.90
N PHE A 46 4.16 12.36 1.95
CA PHE A 46 5.54 12.58 1.56
C PHE A 46 6.03 11.50 0.61
N GLN A 47 6.63 11.93 -0.49
CA GLN A 47 7.24 11.06 -1.48
C GLN A 47 8.75 11.23 -1.42
N VAL A 48 9.43 10.18 -0.98
CA VAL A 48 10.90 10.12 -0.96
C VAL A 48 11.39 9.71 -2.35
N LEU A 49 12.15 10.59 -3.01
CA LEU A 49 12.80 10.39 -4.30
C LEU A 49 14.28 10.06 -4.07
N ASP A 50 14.58 8.77 -3.92
CA ASP A 50 15.93 8.24 -3.99
C ASP A 50 16.40 8.24 -5.46
N ASP A 51 17.52 8.91 -5.75
CA ASP A 51 18.15 8.92 -7.08
C ASP A 51 18.92 7.60 -7.26
N ASP A 52 18.20 6.49 -7.43
CA ASP A 52 18.76 5.26 -7.97
C ASP A 52 17.88 4.81 -9.14
N LYS A 53 18.53 4.62 -10.30
CA LYS A 53 17.88 4.40 -11.59
C LYS A 53 16.96 3.17 -11.56
N GLY A 54 15.67 3.45 -11.47
CA GLY A 54 14.61 2.65 -12.09
C GLY A 54 14.22 1.39 -11.33
N SER A 55 13.09 1.46 -10.63
CA SER A 55 11.89 0.69 -11.00
C SER A 55 10.75 0.96 -10.01
N LYS A 56 9.63 1.43 -10.57
CA LYS A 56 8.24 1.37 -10.10
C LYS A 56 8.03 0.59 -8.77
N THR A 57 7.67 1.28 -7.69
CA THR A 57 6.50 0.93 -6.84
C THR A 57 6.38 1.87 -5.64
N SER A 58 5.39 2.75 -5.71
CA SER A 58 4.47 3.01 -4.59
C SER A 58 3.08 3.03 -5.24
N THR A 59 2.67 1.93 -5.87
CA THR A 59 1.78 0.89 -5.31
C THR A 59 2.11 0.52 -3.86
N PRO A 60 1.10 0.49 -2.96
CA PRO A 60 1.27 0.50 -1.51
C PRO A 60 2.19 -0.61 -1.02
N VAL A 61 3.13 -0.23 -0.14
CA VAL A 61 3.80 -1.06 0.88
C VAL A 61 4.55 -2.29 0.34
N PRO A 62 5.81 -2.55 0.72
CA PRO A 62 6.31 -3.92 0.62
C PRO A 62 5.54 -4.72 1.66
N LYS A 63 4.33 -5.17 1.32
CA LYS A 63 3.74 -6.33 1.97
C LYS A 63 4.81 -7.41 1.80
N PRO A 64 5.21 -8.13 2.86
CA PRO A 64 5.97 -9.35 2.67
C PRO A 64 5.19 -10.23 1.68
N ALA A 65 5.81 -11.27 1.12
CA ALA A 65 5.13 -12.24 0.28
C ALA A 65 3.99 -12.98 1.05
N SER A 66 2.93 -12.25 1.35
CA SER A 66 1.66 -12.66 1.90
C SER A 66 0.85 -13.05 0.69
N THR A 67 0.74 -14.36 0.48
CA THR A 67 -0.44 -15.04 -0.06
C THR A 67 -1.52 -14.05 -0.51
N GLN A 68 -1.56 -13.71 -1.80
CA GLN A 68 -2.52 -12.74 -2.36
C GLN A 68 -3.90 -13.41 -2.48
N LEU A 69 -4.47 -13.76 -1.33
CA LEU A 69 -5.77 -14.38 -1.24
C LEU A 69 -6.84 -13.31 -1.47
N ALA A 70 -7.54 -13.43 -2.59
CA ALA A 70 -8.64 -12.56 -2.96
C ALA A 70 -9.83 -13.41 -3.39
N ALA A 71 -11.02 -13.06 -2.91
CA ALA A 71 -12.25 -13.65 -3.42
C ALA A 71 -12.68 -12.87 -4.67
N VAL A 72 -12.73 -13.56 -5.81
CA VAL A 72 -13.00 -13.00 -7.14
C VAL A 72 -14.32 -13.56 -7.66
N GLU A 73 -15.14 -12.71 -8.26
CA GLU A 73 -16.38 -13.12 -8.93
C GLU A 73 -16.05 -13.92 -10.21
N GLN A 74 -16.70 -15.06 -10.37
CA GLN A 74 -16.61 -15.93 -11.55
C GLN A 74 -17.72 -15.58 -12.56
N GLU A 75 -17.55 -15.96 -13.83
CA GLU A 75 -18.58 -15.78 -14.87
C GLU A 75 -19.91 -16.47 -14.52
N ASP A 76 -19.87 -17.53 -13.71
CA ASP A 76 -21.04 -18.26 -13.23
C ASP A 76 -21.81 -17.53 -12.10
N GLY A 77 -21.36 -16.34 -11.66
CA GLY A 77 -21.98 -15.55 -10.60
C GLY A 77 -21.70 -16.06 -9.18
N THR A 78 -20.83 -17.07 -9.05
CA THR A 78 -20.26 -17.54 -7.79
C THR A 78 -18.91 -16.85 -7.53
N PHE A 79 -18.42 -16.93 -6.31
CA PHE A 79 -17.13 -16.36 -5.94
C PHE A 79 -16.10 -17.45 -5.69
N ALA A 80 -14.83 -17.16 -6.00
CA ALA A 80 -13.73 -18.07 -5.77
C ALA A 80 -12.56 -17.36 -5.09
N ILE A 81 -11.99 -17.97 -4.05
CA ILE A 81 -10.74 -17.52 -3.43
C ILE A 81 -9.59 -17.97 -4.32
N THR A 82 -8.82 -17.00 -4.79
CA THR A 82 -7.61 -17.21 -5.58
C THR A 82 -6.40 -16.67 -4.83
N ASN A 83 -5.26 -17.36 -4.93
CA ASN A 83 -3.96 -16.90 -4.49
C ASN A 83 -3.13 -16.51 -5.73
N GLY A 84 -3.31 -15.28 -6.20
CA GLY A 84 -2.70 -14.83 -7.45
C GLY A 84 -3.22 -15.61 -8.66
N ALA A 85 -2.50 -16.67 -9.06
CA ALA A 85 -2.86 -17.52 -10.21
C ALA A 85 -3.47 -18.86 -9.80
N ASP A 86 -3.45 -19.20 -8.50
CA ASP A 86 -3.92 -20.49 -7.99
C ASP A 86 -5.35 -20.36 -7.46
N LEU A 87 -6.28 -21.19 -7.94
CA LEU A 87 -7.63 -21.24 -7.39
C LEU A 87 -7.64 -22.16 -6.17
N ILE A 88 -7.96 -21.59 -5.01
CA ILE A 88 -7.90 -22.32 -3.74
C ILE A 88 -9.27 -22.87 -3.34
N LYS A 89 -10.33 -22.08 -3.55
CA LYS A 89 -11.70 -22.44 -3.16
C LYS A 89 -12.69 -21.79 -4.10
N GLU A 90 -13.65 -22.54 -4.61
CA GLU A 90 -14.74 -22.05 -5.48
C GLU A 90 -16.11 -22.23 -4.82
N GLY A 91 -17.14 -21.61 -5.39
CA GLY A 91 -18.52 -21.73 -4.91
C GLY A 91 -18.84 -20.90 -3.66
N LEU A 92 -18.08 -19.85 -3.38
CA LEU A 92 -18.41 -18.89 -2.33
C LEU A 92 -19.63 -18.05 -2.73
N THR A 93 -20.42 -17.71 -1.73
CA THR A 93 -21.50 -16.73 -1.88
C THR A 93 -20.93 -15.31 -1.91
N LYS A 94 -21.74 -14.34 -2.36
CA LYS A 94 -21.36 -12.93 -2.32
C LYS A 94 -21.02 -12.45 -0.90
N GLU A 95 -21.75 -12.95 0.09
CA GLU A 95 -21.54 -12.60 1.51
C GLU A 95 -20.20 -13.15 2.00
N ASP A 96 -19.89 -14.42 1.70
CA ASP A 96 -18.59 -15.01 2.04
C ASP A 96 -17.43 -14.32 1.33
N ALA A 97 -17.61 -13.94 0.06
CA ALA A 97 -16.58 -13.26 -0.72
C ALA A 97 -16.31 -11.84 -0.24
N ASP A 98 -17.36 -11.12 0.14
CA ASP A 98 -17.25 -9.77 0.72
C ASP A 98 -16.59 -9.84 2.10
N ALA A 99 -17.04 -10.77 2.96
CA ALA A 99 -16.41 -11.03 4.24
C ALA A 99 -14.93 -11.39 4.08
N PHE A 100 -14.62 -12.30 3.15
CA PHE A 100 -13.24 -12.72 2.87
C PHE A 100 -12.39 -11.55 2.36
N ASN A 101 -12.94 -10.66 1.53
CA ASN A 101 -12.21 -9.48 1.08
C ASN A 101 -12.04 -8.41 2.17
N ALA A 102 -12.98 -8.33 3.11
CA ALA A 102 -12.96 -7.42 4.26
C ALA A 102 -12.03 -7.89 5.40
N LEU A 103 -11.67 -9.17 5.45
CA LEU A 103 -10.69 -9.72 6.40
C LEU A 103 -9.27 -9.15 6.16
N SER A 104 -8.45 -9.14 7.22
CA SER A 104 -7.02 -8.83 7.10
C SER A 104 -6.29 -9.97 6.38
N ASP A 105 -5.14 -9.71 5.76
CA ASP A 105 -4.40 -10.75 5.04
C ASP A 105 -4.01 -11.94 5.94
N GLU A 106 -3.78 -11.70 7.24
CA GLU A 106 -3.53 -12.74 8.24
C GLU A 106 -4.75 -13.65 8.42
N ASP A 107 -5.94 -13.07 8.60
CA ASP A 107 -7.21 -13.80 8.74
C ASP A 107 -7.59 -14.56 7.45
N LYS A 108 -7.30 -14.00 6.27
CA LYS A 108 -7.55 -14.66 4.97
C LYS A 108 -6.73 -15.94 4.82
N VAL A 109 -5.47 -15.90 5.24
CA VAL A 109 -4.58 -17.07 5.23
C VAL A 109 -5.10 -18.15 6.16
N GLU A 110 -5.56 -17.78 7.35
CA GLU A 110 -6.14 -18.73 8.30
C GLU A 110 -7.44 -19.36 7.78
N TYR A 111 -8.33 -18.56 7.18
CA TYR A 111 -9.59 -19.04 6.60
C TYR A 111 -9.38 -20.06 5.46
N VAL A 112 -8.27 -19.95 4.73
CA VAL A 112 -7.93 -20.85 3.62
C VAL A 112 -7.16 -22.09 4.09
N ALA A 113 -6.46 -21.98 5.22
CA ALA A 113 -5.77 -23.11 5.85
C ALA A 113 -6.70 -23.99 6.70
N ALA A 114 -7.90 -23.51 7.03
CA ALA A 114 -8.95 -24.21 7.77
C ALA A 114 -9.81 -25.13 6.87
#